data_AF-A0A2G6J2P1-F1
#
_entry.id   AF-A0A2G6J2P1-F1
#
_cell.length_a   1.000
_cell.length_b   1.000
_cell.length_c   1.000
_cell.angle_alpha   90.00
_cell.angle_beta   90.00
_cell.angle_gamma   90.00
#
_symmetry.space_group_name_H-M   'P 1'
#
loop_
_entity.id
_entity.type
_entity.pdbx_description
1 polymer ?
#
loop_
_entity_poly.entity_id
_entity_poly.type
_entity_poly.pdbx_seq_one_letter_code
_entity_poly.pdbx_strand_id
1 'polypeptide(L)' 'MKKVLKSLVVVGAIAGSLGGCAYGGMTTVGDKVVIARNDTFLFGALRKVFVCKVSDAGVTGCVDSAEKP' A
#
# COMPACT_ATOMS: atom_id res chain seq x y z
N MET A 1 -31.10 -16.16 7.49
CA MET A 1 -30.31 -14.99 7.94
C MET A 1 -28.92 -15.37 8.46
N LYS A 2 -28.79 -16.22 9.51
CA LYS A 2 -27.48 -16.60 10.10
C LYS A 2 -26.49 -17.25 9.11
N LYS A 3 -26.97 -18.04 8.14
CA LYS A 3 -26.13 -18.64 7.08
C LYS A 3 -25.57 -17.62 6.09
N VAL A 4 -26.38 -16.60 5.74
CA VAL A 4 -26.00 -15.55 4.79
C VAL A 4 -24.95 -14.63 5.41
N LEU A 5 -25.12 -14.27 6.68
CA LEU A 5 -24.14 -13.47 7.43
C LEU A 5 -22.79 -14.18 7.57
N LYS A 6 -22.79 -15.49 7.89
CA LYS A 6 -21.55 -16.28 7.93
C LYS A 6 -20.83 -16.32 6.58
N SER A 7 -21.59 -16.44 5.48
CA SER A 7 -21.01 -16.46 4.14
C SER A 7 -20.39 -15.10 3.75
N LEU A 8 -21.03 -13.98 4.13
CA LEU A 8 -20.51 -12.63 3.89
C LEU A 8 -19.20 -12.36 4.63
N VAL A 9 -19.08 -12.81 5.88
CA VAL A 9 -17.85 -12.65 6.67
C VAL A 9 -16.69 -13.44 6.06
N VAL A 10 -16.95 -14.67 5.61
CA VAL A 10 -15.91 -15.50 4.95
C VAL A 10 -15.47 -14.89 3.62
N VAL A 11 -16.41 -14.42 2.80
CA VAL A 11 -16.08 -13.75 1.53
C VAL A 11 -15.30 -12.44 1.78
N GLY A 12 -15.68 -11.65 2.78
CA GLY A 12 -14.94 -10.45 3.16
C GLY A 12 -13.51 -10.73 3.63
N ALA A 13 -13.29 -11.80 4.39
CA ALA A 13 -11.97 -12.20 4.85
C ALA A 13 -11.06 -12.65 3.70
N ILE A 14 -11.60 -13.36 2.71
CA ILE A 14 -10.85 -13.81 1.52
C ILE A 14 -10.55 -12.63 0.58
N ALA A 15 -11.50 -11.72 0.39
CA ALA A 15 -11.28 -10.52 -0.41
C ALA A 15 -10.23 -9.59 0.23
N GLY A 16 -10.22 -9.49 1.57
CA GLY A 16 -9.21 -8.73 2.31
C GLY A 16 -7.79 -9.31 2.21
N SER A 17 -7.64 -10.64 2.16
CA SER A 17 -6.32 -11.27 2.05
C SER A 17 -5.73 -11.18 0.64
N LEU A 18 -6.58 -11.14 -0.40
CA LEU A 18 -6.14 -10.93 -1.79
C LEU A 18 -5.69 -9.49 -2.08
N GLY A 19 -6.16 -8.50 -1.30
CA GLY A 19 -5.64 -7.13 -1.34
C GLY A 19 -4.22 -6.96 -0.78
N GLY A 20 -3.64 -8.01 -0.19
CA GLY A 20 -2.33 -7.99 0.46
C GLY A 20 -1.12 -8.12 -0.48
N CYS A 21 -1.32 -8.53 -1.73
CA CYS A 21 -0.28 -8.45 -2.77
C CYS A 21 -0.23 -7.01 -3.29
N ALA A 22 0.35 -6.11 -2.48
CA ALA A 22 0.44 -4.70 -2.75
C ALA A 22 1.05 -4.45 -4.16
N TYR A 23 0.20 -4.08 -5.11
CA TYR A 23 0.58 -3.49 -6.39
C TYR A 23 1.26 -2.15 -6.07
N GLY A 24 2.56 -2.21 -5.84
CA GLY A 24 3.39 -1.04 -5.57
C GLY A 24 4.56 -1.03 -6.53
N GLY A 25 4.81 0.12 -7.14
CA GLY A 25 5.97 0.36 -7.97
C GLY A 25 7.07 1.02 -7.14
N MET A 26 8.32 0.64 -7.36
CA MET A 26 9.46 1.36 -6.82
C MET A 26 10.41 1.75 -7.96
N THR A 27 10.99 2.94 -7.86
CA THR A 27 12.03 3.40 -8.79
C THR A 27 13.08 4.20 -8.05
N THR A 28 14.31 4.17 -8.55
CA THR A 28 15.42 4.96 -8.02
C THR A 28 15.53 6.27 -8.80
N VAL A 29 15.77 7.38 -8.10
CA VAL A 29 16.02 8.69 -8.69
C VAL A 29 17.19 9.31 -7.93
N GLY A 30 18.39 9.23 -8.51
CA GLY A 30 19.62 9.67 -7.83
C GLY A 30 19.88 8.89 -6.55
N ASP A 31 19.92 9.59 -5.42
CA ASP A 31 20.16 9.07 -4.07
C ASP A 31 18.87 8.65 -3.32
N LYS A 32 17.73 8.65 -4.02
CA LYS A 32 16.40 8.39 -3.43
C LYS A 32 15.71 7.21 -4.08
N VAL A 33 14.78 6.64 -3.33
CA VAL A 33 13.81 5.66 -3.84
C VAL A 33 12.42 6.27 -3.73
N VAL A 34 11.69 6.23 -4.84
CA VAL A 34 10.28 6.59 -4.91
C VAL A 34 9.46 5.32 -4.86
N ILE A 35 8.57 5.20 -3.88
CA ILE A 35 7.71 4.03 -3.67
C ILE A 35 6.25 4.47 -3.84
N ALA A 36 5.59 3.99 -4.89
CA ALA A 36 4.15 4.09 -5.01
C ALA A 36 3.50 2.88 -4.32
N ARG A 37 2.60 3.11 -3.36
CA ARG A 37 1.79 2.06 -2.74
C ARG A 37 0.31 2.42 -2.85
N ASN A 38 -0.49 1.44 -3.21
CA ASN A 38 -1.93 1.51 -2.99
C ASN A 38 -2.20 1.52 -1.48
N ASP A 39 -3.12 2.38 -1.07
CA ASP A 39 -3.59 2.41 0.30
C ASP A 39 -4.61 1.28 0.56
N THR A 40 -5.07 1.12 1.80
CA THR A 40 -6.03 0.06 2.15
C THR A 40 -7.49 0.46 1.92
N PHE A 41 -7.77 1.74 1.63
CA PHE A 41 -9.12 2.24 1.34
C PHE A 41 -9.61 1.74 -0.02
N LEU A 42 -10.83 1.20 -0.05
CA LEU A 42 -11.52 0.74 -1.27
C LEU A 42 -10.61 -0.08 -2.22
N PHE A 43 -9.88 -1.06 -1.70
CA PHE A 43 -8.99 -1.94 -2.48
C PHE A 43 -7.82 -1.19 -3.17
N GLY A 44 -7.33 -0.09 -2.57
CA GLY A 44 -6.25 0.70 -3.13
C GLY A 44 -6.70 1.75 -4.13
N ALA A 45 -7.88 2.32 -3.90
CA ALA A 45 -8.38 3.41 -4.72
C ALA A 45 -7.49 4.66 -4.63
N LEU A 46 -6.77 4.85 -3.53
CA LEU A 46 -5.87 5.99 -3.34
C LEU A 46 -4.41 5.50 -3.43
N ARG A 47 -3.67 6.03 -4.40
CA ARG A 47 -2.22 5.80 -4.48
C ARG A 47 -1.49 6.81 -3.62
N LYS A 48 -0.66 6.31 -2.70
CA LYS A 48 0.31 7.12 -1.97
C LYS A 48 1.69 6.96 -2.60
N VAL A 49 2.42 8.06 -2.72
CA VAL A 49 3.79 8.06 -3.25
C VAL A 49 4.72 8.53 -2.16
N PHE A 50 5.68 7.70 -1.80
CA PHE A 50 6.67 8.02 -0.79
C PHE A 50 8.02 8.31 -1.44
N VAL A 51 8.68 9.37 -0.98
CA VAL A 51 10.08 9.63 -1.31
C VAL A 51 10.92 9.26 -0.11
N CYS A 52 11.81 8.29 -0.30
CA CYS A 52 12.66 7.75 0.75
C CYS A 52 14.14 7.98 0.43
N LYS A 53 14.97 8.03 1.46
CA LYS A 53 16.43 8.03 1.34
C LYS A 53 16.96 6.61 1.28
N VAL A 54 18.06 6.42 0.56
CA VAL A 54 18.81 5.16 0.57
C VAL A 54 19.96 5.26 1.57
N SER A 55 20.13 4.23 2.39
CA SER A 55 21.29 4.05 3.28
C SER A 55 21.80 2.61 3.20
N ASP A 56 22.95 2.34 3.82
CA ASP A 56 23.52 0.99 3.87
C ASP A 56 22.62 -0.01 4.61
N ALA A 57 21.72 0.49 5.46
CA ALA A 57 20.69 -0.31 6.14
C ALA A 57 19.42 -0.53 5.29
N GLY A 58 19.35 0.05 4.08
CA GLY A 58 18.23 -0.03 3.16
C GLY A 58 17.49 1.31 2.96
N VAL A 59 16.20 1.23 2.63
CA VAL A 59 15.37 2.41 2.36
C VAL A 59 14.81 2.97 3.66
N THR A 60 15.07 4.24 3.97
CA THR A 60 14.72 4.89 5.24
C THR A 60 14.16 6.30 5.04
N GLY A 61 13.53 6.86 6.08
CA GLY A 61 13.09 8.28 6.08
C GLY A 61 12.09 8.62 4.97
N CYS A 62 11.12 7.74 4.72
CA CYS A 62 10.08 7.93 3.70
C CYS A 62 9.11 9.04 4.08
N VAL A 63 8.86 9.98 3.16
CA VAL A 63 7.88 11.06 3.32
C VAL A 63 6.81 10.92 2.25
N ASP A 64 5.53 11.07 2.62
CA ASP A 64 4.42 11.09 1.66
C ASP A 64 4.53 12.35 0.79
N SER A 65 4.52 12.15 -0.53
CA SER A 65 4.65 13.21 -1.52
C SER A 65 3.40 14.09 -1.59
N ALA A 66 2.24 13.56 -1.16
CA ALA A 66 1.00 14.35 -1.07
C ALA A 66 0.98 15.28 0.15
N GLU A 67 1.90 15.12 1.09
CA GLU A 67 1.93 15.85 2.37
C GLU A 67 2.93 17.03 2.36
N LYS A 68 3.50 17.37 1.19
CA LYS A 68 4.32 18.57 1.00
C LYS A 68 3.57 19.57 0.08
N PRO A 69 3.48 20.87 0.45
CA PRO A 69 2.70 21.88 -0.27
C PRO A 69 3.14 22.07 -1.72
#